data_AF-A0A7C6D3Z7-F1
#
_entry.id   AF-A0A7C6D3Z7-F1
#
_cell.length_a   1.000
_cell.length_b   1.000
_cell.length_c   1.000
_cell.angle_alpha   90.00
_cell.angle_beta   90.00
_cell.angle_gamma   90.00
#
_symmetry.space_group_name_H-M   'P 1'
#
loop_
_entity.id
_entity.type
_entity.pdbx_description
1 polymer ?
#
loop_
_entity_poly.entity_id
_entity_poly.type
_entity_poly.pdbx_seq_one_letter_code
_entity_poly.pdbx_strand_id
1 'polypeptide(L)'
;MHVECNVIGKVHNSVNEQTDTDWGKVISEVVLEESLRPGLKGLEDFSHVLILTYLDQASFQREKHLFRRPQGREDMPIVGIFSQRAKDRPNPIGVTACEILTSSPP
;
A
#
# COMPACT_ATOMS: atom_id res chain seq x y z
N MET A 1 17.60 -15.35 -4.77
CA MET A 1 16.23 -15.72 -5.17
C MET A 1 15.49 -14.43 -5.46
N HIS A 2 14.88 -14.31 -6.64
CA HIS A 2 14.06 -13.17 -7.02
C HIS A 2 12.60 -13.63 -7.10
N VAL A 3 11.67 -12.75 -6.76
CA VAL A 3 10.23 -12.98 -6.83
C VAL A 3 9.65 -11.88 -7.71
N GLU A 4 8.81 -12.28 -8.66
CA GLU A 4 8.07 -11.37 -9.53
C GLU A 4 6.59 -11.42 -9.15
N CYS A 5 5.95 -10.26 -9.11
CA CYS A 5 4.52 -10.13 -8.83
C CYS A 5 3.86 -9.44 -10.02
N ASN A 6 2.77 -10.01 -10.52
CA ASN A 6 1.92 -9.34 -11.50
C ASN A 6 0.93 -8.44 -10.78
N VAL A 7 0.69 -7.25 -11.32
CA VAL A 7 -0.39 -6.38 -10.86
C VAL A 7 -1.71 -7.05 -11.18
N ILE A 8 -2.60 -7.19 -10.19
CA ILE A 8 -3.90 -7.87 -10.34
C ILE A 8 -5.10 -6.91 -10.32
N GLY A 9 -4.83 -5.60 -10.21
CA GLY A 9 -5.83 -4.58 -10.06
C GLY A 9 -5.25 -3.21 -9.78
N LYS A 10 -6.11 -2.20 -9.70
CA LYS A 10 -5.74 -0.80 -9.43
C LYS A 10 -6.58 -0.23 -8.29
N VAL A 11 -5.97 0.68 -7.54
CA VAL A 11 -6.64 1.43 -6.49
C VAL A 11 -7.04 2.80 -7.05
N HIS A 12 -8.29 3.20 -6.83
CA HIS A 12 -8.85 4.49 -7.25
C HIS A 12 -9.38 5.24 -6.03
N ASN A 13 -9.03 6.51 -5.87
CA ASN A 13 -9.56 7.40 -4.84
C ASN A 13 -9.37 8.87 -5.25
N SER A 14 -9.75 9.80 -4.36
CA SER A 14 -9.67 11.24 -4.60
C SER A 14 -8.31 11.88 -4.31
N VAL A 15 -7.31 11.12 -3.85
CA VAL A 15 -6.00 11.63 -3.45
C VAL A 15 -5.10 11.73 -4.68
N ASN A 16 -4.89 12.96 -5.15
CA ASN A 16 -4.07 13.24 -6.33
C ASN A 16 -2.66 13.73 -6.01
N GLU A 17 -2.38 14.07 -4.74
CA GLU A 17 -1.08 14.53 -4.28
C GLU A 17 -0.55 13.61 -3.17
N GLN A 18 0.75 13.39 -3.12
CA GLN A 18 1.37 12.52 -2.11
C GLN A 18 1.21 13.14 -0.71
N THR A 19 0.57 12.39 0.20
CA THR A 19 0.44 12.75 1.62
C THR A 19 0.85 11.58 2.51
N ASP A 20 1.42 11.89 3.67
CA ASP A 20 1.81 10.92 4.70
C ASP A 20 0.77 10.81 5.84
N THR A 21 -0.37 11.50 5.74
CA THR A 21 -1.35 11.66 6.82
C THR A 21 -2.80 11.43 6.36
N ASP A 22 -3.69 11.15 7.32
CA ASP A 22 -5.15 11.05 7.15
C ASP A 22 -5.69 9.98 6.16
N TRP A 23 -4.86 9.01 5.76
CA TRP A 23 -5.28 7.88 4.91
C TRP A 23 -6.47 7.09 5.45
N GLY A 24 -6.66 7.04 6.78
CA GLY A 24 -7.79 6.33 7.40
C GLY A 24 -9.18 6.90 7.07
N LYS A 25 -9.27 8.10 6.51
CA LYS A 25 -10.53 8.72 6.07
C LYS A 25 -10.77 8.59 4.57
N VAL A 26 -9.81 8.06 3.82
CA VAL A 26 -9.87 7.99 2.36
C VAL A 26 -10.59 6.72 1.94
N ILE A 27 -11.81 6.87 1.44
CA ILE A 27 -12.53 5.78 0.78
C ILE A 27 -11.86 5.52 -0.57
N SER A 28 -11.53 4.26 -0.84
CA SER A 28 -10.90 3.84 -2.09
C SER A 28 -11.66 2.67 -2.69
N GLU A 29 -11.69 2.62 -4.02
CA GLU A 29 -12.17 1.49 -4.80
C GLU A 29 -10.98 0.65 -5.28
N VAL A 30 -11.04 -0.67 -5.08
CA VAL A 30 -10.02 -1.59 -5.59
C VAL A 30 -10.64 -2.39 -6.73
N VAL A 31 -10.20 -2.10 -7.95
CA VAL A 31 -10.70 -2.73 -9.18
C VAL A 31 -9.73 -3.82 -9.60
N LEU A 32 -10.12 -5.08 -9.46
CA LEU A 32 -9.34 -6.23 -9.88
C LEU A 32 -9.50 -6.52 -11.39
N GLU A 33 -8.58 -7.28 -11.96
CA GLU A 33 -8.76 -7.85 -13.29
C GLU A 33 -9.98 -8.79 -13.33
N GLU A 34 -10.81 -8.69 -14.37
CA GLU A 34 -12.06 -9.45 -14.48
C GLU A 34 -11.83 -10.97 -14.43
N SER A 35 -10.69 -11.45 -14.94
CA SER A 35 -10.28 -12.86 -14.89
C SER A 35 -10.15 -13.40 -13.46
N LEU A 36 -9.92 -12.53 -12.47
CA LEU A 36 -9.73 -12.86 -11.07
C LEU A 36 -11.01 -12.66 -10.23
N ARG A 37 -12.08 -12.12 -10.83
CA ARG A 37 -13.36 -11.89 -10.15
C ARG A 37 -13.91 -13.10 -9.38
N PRO A 38 -13.84 -14.35 -9.89
CA PRO A 38 -14.30 -15.52 -9.13
C PRO A 38 -13.64 -15.67 -7.74
N GLY A 39 -12.44 -15.12 -7.55
CA GLY A 39 -11.72 -15.10 -6.27
C GLY A 39 -12.35 -14.22 -5.19
N LEU A 40 -13.33 -13.37 -5.54
CA LEU A 40 -14.04 -12.51 -4.57
C LEU A 40 -15.19 -13.22 -3.85
N LYS A 41 -15.51 -14.46 -4.21
CA LYS A 41 -16.61 -15.21 -3.59
C LYS A 41 -16.44 -15.32 -2.07
N GLY A 42 -17.42 -14.83 -1.31
CA GLY A 42 -17.44 -14.87 0.16
C GLY A 42 -16.66 -13.74 0.83
N LEU A 43 -16.14 -12.77 0.06
CA LEU A 43 -15.49 -11.58 0.62
C LEU A 43 -16.48 -10.73 1.44
N GLU A 44 -17.75 -10.73 1.04
CA GLU A 44 -18.87 -10.04 1.70
C GLU A 44 -19.15 -10.52 3.14
N ASP A 45 -18.69 -11.72 3.51
CA ASP A 45 -18.83 -12.25 4.87
C ASP A 45 -17.77 -11.69 5.84
N PHE A 46 -16.78 -10.94 5.34
CA PHE A 46 -15.71 -10.33 6.13
C PHE A 46 -15.92 -8.83 6.30
N SER A 47 -15.55 -8.30 7.47
CA SER A 47 -15.60 -6.85 7.72
C SER A 47 -14.36 -6.11 7.23
N HIS A 48 -13.23 -6.81 7.05
CA HIS A 48 -11.95 -6.21 6.71
C HIS A 48 -11.15 -7.06 5.74
N VAL A 49 -10.28 -6.41 4.98
CA VAL A 49 -9.32 -7.03 4.05
C VAL A 49 -7.92 -6.44 4.25
N LEU A 50 -6.90 -7.24 4.01
CA LEU A 50 -5.52 -6.76 3.86
C LEU A 50 -5.25 -6.50 2.38
N ILE A 51 -4.96 -5.25 2.05
CA ILE A 51 -4.56 -4.85 0.71
C ILE A 51 -3.04 -4.70 0.69
N LEU A 52 -2.40 -5.44 -0.23
CA LEU A 52 -1.00 -5.26 -0.57
C LEU A 52 -0.93 -4.42 -1.85
N THR A 53 -0.25 -3.30 -1.80
CA THR A 53 -0.08 -2.39 -2.94
C THR A 53 1.38 -2.33 -3.35
N TYR A 54 1.64 -2.25 -4.65
CA TYR A 54 2.93 -1.80 -5.15
C TYR A 54 2.93 -0.27 -5.25
N LEU A 55 3.83 0.40 -4.54
CA LEU A 55 3.94 1.86 -4.56
C LEU A 55 4.77 2.26 -5.79
N ASP A 56 4.11 2.37 -6.93
CA ASP A 56 4.70 2.57 -8.27
C ASP A 56 5.54 3.85 -8.39
N GLN A 57 5.22 4.89 -7.62
CA GLN A 57 5.99 6.14 -7.56
C GLN A 57 7.13 6.14 -6.53
N ALA A 58 7.29 5.08 -5.74
CA ALA A 58 8.38 4.99 -4.78
C ALA A 58 9.72 4.83 -5.51
N SER A 59 10.74 5.57 -5.06
CA SER A 59 12.05 5.63 -5.71
C SER A 59 13.16 5.39 -4.70
N PHE A 60 13.42 4.12 -4.40
CA PHE A 60 14.45 3.78 -3.41
C PHE A 60 15.87 4.11 -3.92
N GLN A 61 16.56 4.97 -3.16
CA GLN A 61 17.97 5.29 -3.33
C GLN A 61 18.70 4.88 -2.04
N ARG A 62 19.62 3.92 -2.14
CA ARG A 62 20.23 3.29 -0.96
C ARG A 62 20.94 4.30 -0.07
N GLU A 63 21.69 5.20 -0.67
CA GLU A 63 22.52 6.21 -0.01
C GLU A 63 21.67 7.21 0.77
N LYS A 64 20.46 7.49 0.27
CA LYS A 64 19.53 8.45 0.86
C LYS A 64 18.55 7.81 1.86
N HIS A 65 18.14 6.57 1.61
CA HIS A 65 16.97 5.97 2.28
C HIS A 65 17.33 4.87 3.27
N LEU A 66 18.49 4.21 3.16
CA LEU A 66 18.82 3.07 4.03
C LEU A 66 18.89 3.47 5.52
N PHE A 67 19.36 4.68 5.81
CA PHE A 67 19.35 5.31 7.12
C PHE A 67 18.76 6.71 7.00
N ARG A 68 17.64 6.94 7.67
CA ARG A 68 16.94 8.23 7.62
C ARG A 68 16.16 8.48 8.89
N ARG A 69 15.72 9.71 9.10
CA ARG A 69 14.78 10.04 10.17
C ARG A 69 13.36 9.62 9.78
N PRO A 70 12.57 9.02 10.70
CA PRO A 70 11.14 8.78 10.52
C PRO A 70 10.43 10.03 10.00
N GLN A 71 9.75 9.90 8.85
CA GLN A 71 9.01 11.01 8.19
C GLN A 71 9.86 12.27 7.95
N GLY A 72 11.20 12.18 7.95
CA GLY A 72 12.08 13.35 7.81
C GLY A 72 12.13 14.27 9.03
N ARG A 73 11.53 13.88 10.17
CA ARG A 73 11.44 14.69 11.38
C ARG A 73 12.79 14.92 12.04
N GLU A 74 13.16 16.18 12.27
CA GLU A 74 14.46 16.56 12.87
C GLU A 74 14.60 16.12 14.33
N ASP A 75 13.49 16.01 15.06
CA ASP A 75 13.44 15.61 16.48
C ASP A 75 13.57 14.09 16.71
N MET A 76 13.62 13.30 15.63
CA MET A 76 13.70 11.83 15.69
C MET A 76 15.09 11.31 15.32
N PRO A 77 15.60 10.22 15.91
CA PRO A 77 16.91 9.68 15.58
C PRO A 77 16.97 9.15 14.14
N ILE A 78 18.18 9.11 13.58
CA ILE A 78 18.45 8.38 12.34
C ILE A 78 18.42 6.89 12.66
N VAL A 79 17.55 6.15 11.97
CA VAL A 79 17.39 4.69 12.14
C VAL A 79 17.34 4.02 10.77
N GLY A 80 17.52 2.69 10.75
CA GLY A 80 17.44 1.91 9.52
C GLY A 80 16.06 1.95 8.88
N ILE A 81 15.98 1.82 7.55
CA ILE A 81 14.70 1.85 6.81
C ILE A 81 13.71 0.78 7.27
N PHE A 82 14.21 -0.36 7.74
CA PHE A 82 13.38 -1.49 8.14
C PHE A 82 12.70 -1.31 9.51
N SER A 83 13.15 -0.38 10.34
CA SER A 83 12.45 0.00 11.59
C SER A 83 11.39 1.08 11.38
N GLN A 84 11.10 1.44 10.13
CA GLN A 84 10.14 2.47 9.74
C GLN A 84 9.12 1.90 8.77
N ARG A 85 8.03 2.64 8.52
CA ARG A 85 7.02 2.34 7.50
C ARG A 85 7.09 3.29 6.30
N ALA A 86 8.29 3.69 5.91
CA ALA A 86 8.50 4.58 4.77
C ALA A 86 8.19 3.88 3.44
N LYS A 87 7.70 4.65 2.45
CA LYS A 87 7.39 4.18 1.08
C LYS A 87 8.63 3.76 0.28
N ASP A 88 9.70 4.55 0.34
CA ASP A 88 10.92 4.29 -0.43
C ASP A 88 11.75 3.19 0.22
N ARG A 89 11.52 1.94 -0.21
CA ARG A 89 12.18 0.72 0.27
C ARG A 89 12.73 -0.11 -0.89
N PRO A 90 13.66 -1.04 -0.65
CA PRO A 90 14.16 -1.93 -1.70
C PRO A 90 13.04 -2.64 -2.49
N ASN A 91 11.98 -3.07 -1.78
CA ASN A 91 10.74 -3.54 -2.37
C ASN A 91 9.61 -2.62 -1.86
N PRO A 92 9.06 -1.73 -2.70
CA PRO A 92 8.11 -0.70 -2.28
C PRO A 92 6.68 -1.27 -2.16
N ILE A 93 6.48 -2.15 -1.19
CA ILE A 93 5.20 -2.78 -0.91
C ILE A 93 4.53 -2.05 0.25
N GLY A 94 3.33 -1.53 0.01
CA GLY A 94 2.42 -1.02 1.02
C GLY A 94 1.52 -2.14 1.54
N VAL A 95 1.14 -2.07 2.81
CA VAL A 95 0.18 -2.98 3.44
C VAL A 95 -0.78 -2.15 4.26
N THR A 96 -2.07 -2.30 3.98
CA THR A 96 -3.13 -1.60 4.70
C THR A 96 -4.25 -2.58 5.03
N ALA A 97 -4.68 -2.58 6.29
CA ALA A 97 -5.94 -3.21 6.69
C ALA A 97 -7.06 -2.20 6.42
N CYS A 98 -8.03 -2.59 5.60
CA CYS A 98 -9.14 -1.75 5.19
C CYS A 98 -10.46 -2.37 5.64
N GLU A 99 -11.39 -1.54 6.11
CA GLU A 99 -12.79 -1.93 6.26
C GLU A 99 -13.41 -2.13 4.86
N ILE A 100 -14.21 -3.20 4.71
CA ILE A 100 -14.98 -3.44 3.49
C ILE A 100 -16.31 -2.71 3.63
N LEU A 101 -16.51 -1.66 2.83
CA LEU A 101 -17.78 -0.93 2.80
C LEU A 101 -18.83 -1.62 1.91
N THR A 102 -18.39 -2.06 0.73
CA THR A 102 -19.20 -2.77 -0.27
C THR A 102 -18.30 -3.64 -1.12
N SER A 103 -18.82 -4.76 -1.63
CA SER A 103 -18.15 -5.61 -2.62
C SER A 103 -19.13 -6.01 -3.72
N SER A 104 -18.59 -6.36 -4.89
CA SER A 104 -19.34 -6.86 -6.05
C SER A 104 -18.87 -8.28 -6.38
N PRO A 105 -19.20 -9.29 -5.56
CA PRO A 105 -18.81 -10.68 -5.80
C PRO A 105 -19.38 -11.21 -7.13
N PRO A 106 -18.84 -12.34 -7.65
CA PRO A 106 -19.33 -13.00 -8.85
C PRO A 106 -20.80 -13.43 -8.75
#